data_AF-A0A2D8DLZ7-F1
#
_entry.id   AF-A0A2D8DLZ7-F1
#
_cell.length_a   1.000
_cell.length_b   1.000
_cell.length_c   1.000
_cell.angle_alpha   90.00
_cell.angle_beta   90.00
_cell.angle_gamma   90.00
#
_symmetry.space_group_name_H-M   'P 1'
#
loop_
_entity.id
_entity.type
_entity.pdbx_description
1 polymer ?
#
loop_
_entity_poly.entity_id
_entity_poly.type
_entity_poly.pdbx_seq_one_letter_code
_entity_poly.pdbx_strand_id
1 'polypeptide(L)'
;MRTDNLNIPDEFSFEKEKEIARSFAQRFQWEMMIIGLGQAFVWLSMWFLVINGSISLLAGFFVATLCACLAYLPSHEAQHGNYSRGNRKKKWLDSLIGN
;
A
#
# COMPACT_ATOMS: atom_id res chain seq x y z
N MET A 1 19.96 15.41 -10.01
CA MET A 1 20.57 16.59 -9.36
C MET A 1 22.07 16.39 -9.46
N ARG A 2 22.80 17.26 -10.17
CA ARG A 2 24.27 17.17 -10.30
C ARG A 2 24.89 17.63 -8.98
N THR A 3 25.57 16.74 -8.27
CA THR A 3 26.29 16.98 -6.99
C THR A 3 27.77 17.26 -7.21
N ASP A 4 28.12 17.82 -8.36
CA ASP A 4 29.47 17.78 -8.92
C ASP A 4 30.47 18.74 -8.23
N ASN A 5 30.07 19.47 -7.18
CA ASN A 5 30.88 20.56 -6.60
C ASN A 5 30.91 20.66 -5.06
N LEU A 6 30.50 19.61 -4.33
CA LEU A 6 30.77 19.54 -2.90
C LEU A 6 31.76 18.41 -2.66
N ASN A 7 32.85 18.71 -1.96
CA ASN A 7 33.87 17.74 -1.54
C ASN A 7 33.28 16.90 -0.38
N ILE A 8 32.19 16.19 -0.66
CA ILE A 8 31.43 15.41 0.32
C ILE A 8 32.21 14.10 0.53
N PRO A 9 32.57 13.76 1.78
CA PRO A 9 33.13 12.45 2.10
C PRO A 9 32.23 11.32 1.56
N ASP A 10 32.82 10.24 1.07
CA ASP A 10 32.09 9.11 0.46
C ASP A 10 30.95 8.57 1.34
N GLU A 11 31.14 8.63 2.66
CA GLU A 11 30.15 8.25 3.68
C GLU A 11 28.84 9.04 3.59
N PHE A 12 28.88 10.31 3.16
CA PHE A 12 27.71 11.18 3.02
C PHE A 12 27.27 11.35 1.56
N SER A 13 27.76 10.49 0.66
CA SER A 13 27.35 10.51 -0.75
C SER A 13 25.92 10.00 -0.92
N PHE A 14 25.22 10.53 -1.94
CA PHE A 14 23.86 10.09 -2.28
C PHE A 14 23.77 8.61 -2.63
N GLU A 15 24.85 8.03 -3.20
CA GLU A 15 24.89 6.60 -3.49
C GLU A 15 24.92 5.76 -2.21
N LYS A 16 25.69 6.18 -1.19
CA LYS A 16 25.70 5.52 0.13
C LYS A 16 24.33 5.61 0.80
N GLU A 17 23.70 6.80 0.76
CA GLU A 17 22.35 7.01 1.28
C GLU A 17 21.34 6.07 0.61
N LYS A 18 21.38 6.00 -0.72
CA LYS A 18 20.50 5.13 -1.51
C LYS A 18 20.75 3.64 -1.26
N GLU A 19 22.00 3.24 -1.03
CA GLU A 19 22.37 1.87 -0.68
C GLU A 19 21.79 1.48 0.69
N ILE A 20 21.95 2.33 1.70
CA ILE A 20 21.36 2.15 3.03
C ILE A 20 19.82 2.12 2.95
N ALA A 21 19.21 3.08 2.24
CA ALA A 21 17.75 3.10 2.07
C ALA A 21 17.23 1.83 1.39
N ARG A 22 17.95 1.34 0.36
CA ARG A 22 17.62 0.08 -0.33
C ARG A 22 17.72 -1.13 0.58
N SER A 23 18.66 -1.20 1.53
CA SER A 23 18.74 -2.33 2.45
C SER A 23 17.51 -2.44 3.35
N PHE A 24 16.89 -1.32 3.71
CA PHE A 24 15.63 -1.31 4.49
C PHE A 24 14.38 -1.55 3.63
N ALA A 25 14.42 -1.26 2.33
CA ALA A 25 13.30 -1.46 1.40
C ALA A 25 13.18 -2.89 0.84
N GLN A 26 13.90 -3.88 1.39
CA GLN A 26 13.89 -5.26 0.86
C GLN A 26 12.66 -6.08 1.27
N ARG A 27 11.92 -5.68 2.30
CA ARG A 27 10.79 -6.47 2.81
C ARG A 27 9.64 -6.48 1.80
N PHE A 28 9.07 -7.66 1.56
CA PHE A 28 7.84 -7.81 0.79
C PHE A 28 6.64 -7.41 1.67
N GLN A 29 5.86 -6.42 1.24
CA GLN A 29 4.76 -5.80 2.01
C GLN A 29 3.44 -6.57 1.89
N TRP A 30 3.46 -7.89 2.10
CA TRP A 30 2.25 -8.73 2.01
C TRP A 30 1.15 -8.30 2.99
N GLU A 31 1.52 -7.71 4.13
CA GLU A 31 0.60 -7.19 5.12
C GLU A 31 -0.32 -6.10 4.53
N MET A 32 0.24 -5.22 3.70
CA MET A 32 -0.54 -4.17 3.02
C MET A 32 -1.49 -4.76 1.99
N MET A 33 -1.10 -5.83 1.30
CA MET A 33 -1.98 -6.54 0.37
C MET A 33 -3.19 -7.15 1.10
N ILE A 34 -2.95 -7.79 2.26
CA ILE A 34 -4.02 -8.35 3.08
C ILE A 34 -4.93 -7.25 3.61
N ILE A 35 -4.39 -6.11 4.04
CA ILE A 35 -5.20 -4.98 4.48
C ILE A 35 -6.05 -4.49 3.30
N GLY A 36 -5.48 -4.25 2.12
CA GLY A 36 -6.23 -3.78 0.96
C GLY A 36 -7.38 -4.70 0.56
N LEU A 37 -7.10 -5.99 0.35
CA LEU A 37 -8.11 -6.98 -0.02
C LEU A 37 -9.10 -7.27 1.12
N GLY A 38 -8.61 -7.30 2.36
CA GLY A 38 -9.43 -7.51 3.55
C GLY A 38 -10.45 -6.40 3.76
N GLN A 39 -10.07 -5.13 3.58
CA GLN A 39 -11.01 -4.02 3.67
C GLN A 39 -12.10 -4.11 2.60
N ALA A 40 -11.74 -4.47 1.35
CA ALA A 40 -12.72 -4.68 0.28
C ALA A 40 -13.70 -5.81 0.64
N PHE A 41 -13.19 -6.93 1.17
CA PHE A 41 -14.01 -8.05 1.61
C PHE A 41 -14.96 -7.68 2.76
N VAL A 42 -14.47 -6.96 3.77
CA VAL A 42 -15.28 -6.48 4.91
C VAL A 42 -16.35 -5.52 4.41
N TRP A 43 -16.01 -4.59 3.52
CA TRP A 43 -16.94 -3.63 2.94
C TRP A 43 -18.06 -4.32 2.15
N LEU A 44 -17.74 -5.33 1.32
CA LEU A 44 -18.75 -6.13 0.60
C LEU A 44 -19.62 -6.96 1.55
N SER A 45 -19.01 -7.58 2.57
CA SER A 45 -19.74 -8.38 3.57
C SER A 45 -20.70 -7.51 4.39
N MET A 46 -20.31 -6.26 4.67
CA MET A 46 -21.14 -5.29 5.39
C MET A 46 -22.46 -5.04 4.66
N TRP A 47 -22.46 -4.96 3.33
CA TRP A 47 -23.69 -4.75 2.55
C TRP A 47 -24.71 -5.86 2.82
N PHE A 48 -24.26 -7.11 2.77
CA PHE A 48 -25.10 -8.27 3.07
C PHE A 48 -25.66 -8.22 4.50
N LEU A 49 -24.83 -7.85 5.48
CA LEU A 49 -25.23 -7.78 6.88
C LEU A 49 -26.26 -6.67 7.16
N VAL A 50 -26.12 -5.51 6.53
CA VAL A 50 -27.08 -4.40 6.66
C VAL A 50 -28.41 -4.76 5.99
N ILE A 51 -28.38 -5.30 4.76
CA ILE A 51 -29.59 -5.63 4.00
C ILE A 51 -30.42 -6.71 4.72
N ASN A 52 -29.77 -7.71 5.33
CA ASN A 52 -30.45 -8.73 6.12
C ASN A 52 -30.83 -8.29 7.55
N GLY A 53 -30.59 -7.03 7.90
CA GLY A 53 -30.92 -6.48 9.23
C GLY A 53 -30.09 -7.03 10.38
N SER A 54 -28.94 -7.67 10.10
CA SER A 54 -28.04 -8.22 11.14
C SER A 54 -27.28 -7.11 11.89
N ILE A 55 -27.02 -5.98 11.22
CA ILE A 55 -26.41 -4.78 11.83
C ILE A 55 -27.20 -3.54 11.41
N SER A 56 -27.15 -2.47 12.22
CA SER A 56 -27.81 -1.21 11.89
C SER A 56 -27.10 -0.46 10.76
N LEU A 57 -27.85 0.36 10.01
CA LEU A 57 -27.30 1.24 8.97
C LEU A 57 -26.19 2.14 9.50
N LEU A 58 -26.34 2.67 10.73
CA LEU A 58 -25.35 3.55 11.34
C LEU A 58 -24.05 2.80 11.65
N ALA A 59 -24.13 1.57 12.17
CA ALA A 59 -22.96 0.73 12.38
C ALA A 59 -22.26 0.40 11.04
N GLY A 60 -23.05 0.02 10.01
CA GLY A 60 -22.54 -0.21 8.66
C GLY A 60 -21.83 1.01 8.07
N PHE A 61 -22.37 2.22 8.29
CA PHE A 61 -21.75 3.47 7.86
C PHE A 61 -20.35 3.68 8.45
N PHE A 62 -20.19 3.51 9.76
CA PHE A 62 -18.88 3.66 10.41
C PHE A 62 -17.87 2.62 9.91
N VAL A 63 -18.30 1.37 9.78
CA VAL A 63 -17.45 0.30 9.25
C VAL A 63 -17.01 0.60 7.82
N ALA A 64 -17.95 0.97 6.93
CA ALA A 64 -17.60 1.32 5.55
C ALA A 64 -16.66 2.53 5.46
N THR A 65 -16.86 3.54 6.32
CA THR A 65 -15.96 4.70 6.39
C THR A 65 -14.55 4.28 6.77
N LEU A 66 -14.41 3.46 7.82
CA LEU A 66 -13.10 2.93 8.23
C LEU A 66 -12.45 2.09 7.12
N CYS A 67 -13.21 1.22 6.45
CA CYS A 67 -12.71 0.44 5.32
C CYS A 67 -12.17 1.35 4.20
N ALA A 68 -12.90 2.41 3.85
CA ALA A 68 -12.48 3.35 2.82
C ALA A 68 -11.20 4.10 3.22
N CYS A 69 -11.09 4.55 4.47
CA CYS A 69 -9.89 5.22 4.97
C CYS A 69 -8.66 4.30 4.95
N LEU A 70 -8.82 3.05 5.39
CA LEU A 70 -7.72 2.10 5.49
C LEU A 70 -7.30 1.50 4.14
N ALA A 71 -8.19 1.49 3.15
CA ALA A 71 -7.88 1.01 1.79
C ALA A 71 -7.00 1.98 0.98
N TYR A 72 -6.90 3.26 1.40
CA TYR A 72 -6.10 4.25 0.67
C TYR A 72 -4.62 3.88 0.62
N LEU A 73 -4.03 3.53 1.75
CA LEU A 73 -2.59 3.26 1.82
C LEU A 73 -2.16 2.05 0.97
N PRO A 74 -2.83 0.88 1.04
CA PRO A 74 -2.54 -0.23 0.13
C PRO A 74 -2.67 0.12 -1.35
N SER A 75 -3.66 0.94 -1.71
CA SER A 75 -3.87 1.39 -3.09
C SER A 75 -2.77 2.34 -3.56
N HIS A 76 -2.36 3.30 -2.71
CA HIS A 76 -1.24 4.19 -2.99
C HIS A 76 0.07 3.43 -3.21
N GLU A 77 0.36 2.42 -2.39
CA GLU A 77 1.54 1.57 -2.56
C GLU A 77 1.52 0.80 -3.91
N ALA A 78 0.34 0.42 -4.41
CA ALA A 78 0.21 -0.20 -5.72
C ALA A 78 0.56 0.77 -6.87
N GLN A 79 0.20 2.05 -6.75
CA GLN A 79 0.50 3.06 -7.77
C GLN A 79 2.01 3.31 -7.93
N HIS A 80 2.77 3.16 -6.84
CA HIS A 80 4.24 3.18 -6.89
C HIS A 80 4.86 1.88 -7.44
N GLY A 81 4.06 0.84 -7.67
CA GLY A 81 4.53 -0.47 -8.12
C GLY A 81 5.27 -1.25 -7.03
N ASN A 82 5.00 -0.95 -5.75
CA ASN A 82 5.76 -1.50 -4.63
C ASN A 82 5.51 -3.01 -4.43
N TYR A 83 4.39 -3.56 -4.90
CA TYR A 83 4.12 -5.00 -4.80
C TYR A 83 4.82 -5.78 -5.91
N SER A 84 4.80 -5.29 -7.16
CA SER A 84 5.56 -5.96 -8.23
C SER A 84 7.06 -5.73 -8.14
N ARG A 85 7.50 -4.64 -7.49
CA ARG A 85 8.92 -4.24 -7.37
C ARG A 85 9.61 -4.17 -8.74
N GLY A 86 8.89 -3.68 -9.75
CA GLY A 86 9.38 -3.60 -11.13
C GLY A 86 9.38 -4.92 -11.91
N ASN A 87 8.94 -6.03 -11.31
CA ASN A 87 8.83 -7.30 -12.00
C ASN A 87 7.56 -7.35 -12.87
N ARG A 88 7.74 -7.35 -14.19
CA ARG A 88 6.63 -7.37 -15.16
C ARG A 88 5.66 -8.56 -14.96
N LYS A 89 6.12 -9.72 -14.51
CA LYS A 89 5.26 -10.89 -14.25
C LYS A 89 4.36 -10.72 -13.02
N LYS A 90 4.69 -9.79 -12.12
CA LYS A 90 3.97 -9.51 -10.87
C LYS A 90 3.15 -8.22 -10.92
N LYS A 91 3.18 -7.48 -12.03
CA LYS A 91 2.48 -6.19 -12.18
C LYS A 91 0.96 -6.28 -11.94
N TRP A 92 0.38 -7.46 -12.16
CA TRP A 92 -1.03 -7.72 -11.85
C TRP A 92 -1.35 -7.58 -10.35
N LEU A 93 -0.37 -7.79 -9.46
CA LEU A 93 -0.56 -7.60 -8.02
C LEU A 93 -0.84 -6.14 -7.68
N ASP A 94 -0.10 -5.22 -8.30
CA ASP A 94 -0.35 -3.80 -8.14
C ASP A 94 -1.77 -3.51 -8.62
N SER A 95 -2.10 -3.81 -9.88
CA SER A 95 -3.42 -3.55 -10.47
C SER A 95 -4.60 -4.21 -9.74
N LEU A 96 -4.39 -5.33 -9.03
CA LEU A 96 -5.42 -5.97 -8.21
C LEU A 96 -5.75 -5.16 -6.95
N ILE A 97 -4.75 -4.54 -6.33
CA ILE A 97 -4.87 -3.84 -5.04
C ILE A 97 -5.17 -2.36 -5.25
N GLY A 98 -4.58 -1.75 -6.28
CA GLY A 98 -4.76 -0.35 -6.66
C GLY A 98 -4.21 -0.08 -8.05
N ASN A 99 -4.74 0.94 -8.72
CA ASN A 99 -4.33 1.28 -10.08
C ASN A 99 -3.98 2.75 -10.20
#